data_AF-A0A947VW16-F1
#
_entry.id   AF-A0A947VW16-F1
#
_cell.length_a   1.000
_cell.length_b   1.000
_cell.length_c   1.000
_cell.angle_alpha   90.00
_cell.angle_beta   90.00
_cell.angle_gamma   90.00
#
_symmetry.space_group_name_H-M   'P 1'
#
loop_
_entity.id
_entity.type
_entity.pdbx_description
1 polymer ?
#
loop_
_entity_poly.entity_id
_entity_poly.type
_entity_poly.pdbx_seq_one_letter_code
_entity_poly.pdbx_strand_id
1 'polypeptide(L)'
;MAKPTKYAPHLCTAFTILALIGIIIGLIFSNALVIVLFLLPATVYEVYRTEGPSTKASSALLLLVLLTEVVLIIFKISFNLAEFLGVGEKYVGGYLVPLGDIKVVGPTVMVVLSVVLFVRTRGIYTKWLAVVIFITAFAIVYAIDPNVFKDLLKFATEEGLERI
;
A
#
# COMPACT_ATOMS: atom_id res chain seq x y z
N MET A 1 5.82 -0.75 -19.33
CA MET A 1 5.61 0.60 -19.89
C MET A 1 4.20 1.05 -19.52
N ALA A 2 3.92 2.36 -19.54
CA ALA A 2 2.60 2.89 -19.19
C ALA A 2 1.89 3.37 -20.46
N LYS A 3 0.58 3.15 -20.57
CA LYS A 3 -0.20 3.69 -21.69
C LYS A 3 -0.04 5.22 -21.78
N PRO A 4 0.23 5.77 -22.97
CA PRO A 4 0.22 7.21 -23.18
C PRO A 4 -1.24 7.69 -23.15
N THR A 5 -1.67 8.30 -22.05
CA THR A 5 -3.00 8.91 -21.96
C THR A 5 -2.85 10.43 -21.91
N LYS A 6 -3.47 11.14 -22.87
CA LYS A 6 -3.50 12.61 -22.96
C LYS A 6 -3.94 13.28 -21.65
N TYR A 7 -4.83 12.62 -20.90
CA TYR A 7 -5.38 13.10 -19.62
C TYR A 7 -4.68 12.51 -18.38
N ALA A 8 -3.53 11.84 -18.53
CA ALA A 8 -2.75 11.29 -17.42
C ALA A 8 -2.54 12.26 -16.24
N PRO A 9 -2.08 13.51 -16.46
CA PRO A 9 -1.79 14.41 -15.34
C PRO A 9 -3.06 14.78 -14.56
N HIS A 10 -4.16 15.06 -15.25
CA HIS A 10 -5.42 15.44 -14.59
C HIS A 10 -5.97 14.31 -13.72
N LEU A 11 -5.92 13.06 -14.22
CA LEU A 11 -6.37 11.89 -13.47
C LEU A 11 -5.47 11.60 -12.26
N CYS A 12 -4.13 11.65 -12.43
CA CYS A 12 -3.20 11.49 -11.32
C CYS A 12 -3.42 12.54 -10.22
N THR A 13 -3.61 13.80 -10.59
CA THR A 13 -3.92 14.87 -9.63
C THR A 13 -5.25 14.62 -8.92
N ALA A 14 -6.31 14.27 -9.66
CA ALA A 14 -7.62 13.99 -9.07
C ALA A 14 -7.56 12.82 -8.06
N PHE A 15 -6.88 11.73 -8.41
CA PHE A 15 -6.71 10.59 -7.51
C PHE A 15 -5.79 10.89 -6.32
N THR A 16 -4.79 11.75 -6.49
CA THR A 16 -3.96 12.21 -5.37
C THR A 16 -4.79 13.01 -4.37
N ILE A 17 -5.60 13.97 -4.85
CA ILE A 17 -6.50 14.76 -4.00
C ILE A 17 -7.50 13.85 -3.29
N LEU A 18 -8.08 12.89 -4.01
CA LEU A 18 -9.02 11.95 -3.43
C LEU A 18 -8.35 11.10 -2.33
N ALA A 19 -7.17 10.53 -2.60
CA ALA A 19 -6.42 9.77 -1.60
C ALA A 19 -6.08 10.62 -0.37
N LEU A 20 -5.68 11.89 -0.56
CA LEU A 20 -5.42 12.81 0.55
C LEU A 20 -6.66 13.10 1.39
N ILE A 21 -7.82 13.33 0.77
CA ILE A 21 -9.10 13.49 1.47
C ILE A 21 -9.42 12.22 2.28
N GLY A 22 -9.25 11.06 1.67
CA GLY A 22 -9.43 9.76 2.32
C GLY A 22 -8.55 9.58 3.55
N ILE A 23 -7.27 9.93 3.44
CA ILE A 23 -6.31 9.92 4.56
C ILE A 23 -6.78 10.86 5.67
N ILE A 24 -7.06 12.12 5.35
CA ILE A 24 -7.44 13.13 6.36
C ILE A 24 -8.70 12.69 7.12
N ILE A 25 -9.76 12.31 6.40
CA ILE A 25 -11.02 11.87 7.01
C ILE A 25 -10.79 10.58 7.80
N GLY A 26 -10.13 9.59 7.20
CA GLY A 26 -9.89 8.31 7.86
C GLY A 26 -9.06 8.42 9.13
N LEU A 27 -8.07 9.32 9.18
CA LEU A 27 -7.28 9.56 10.39
C LEU A 27 -8.08 10.30 11.47
N ILE A 28 -8.87 11.31 11.11
CA ILE A 28 -9.75 12.03 12.06
C ILE A 28 -10.73 11.08 12.74
N PHE A 29 -11.33 10.16 11.95
CA PHE A 29 -12.30 9.19 12.46
C PHE A 29 -11.69 7.85 12.88
N SER A 30 -10.36 7.71 12.84
CA SER A 30 -9.63 6.45 13.10
C SER A 30 -10.24 5.24 12.36
N ASN A 31 -10.65 5.47 11.10
CA ASN A 31 -11.34 4.49 10.27
C ASN A 31 -10.52 4.17 9.02
N ALA A 32 -9.75 3.08 9.11
CA ALA A 32 -8.93 2.59 8.00
C ALA A 32 -9.73 2.28 6.73
N LEU A 33 -11.00 1.86 6.86
CA LEU A 33 -11.86 1.54 5.71
C LEU A 33 -12.05 2.75 4.80
N VAL A 34 -12.21 3.95 5.38
CA VAL A 34 -12.36 5.19 4.61
C VAL A 34 -11.12 5.46 3.76
N ILE A 35 -9.93 5.26 4.34
CA ILE A 35 -8.66 5.46 3.64
C ILE A 35 -8.54 4.48 2.47
N VAL A 36 -8.84 3.20 2.72
CA VAL A 36 -8.81 2.13 1.70
C VAL A 36 -9.79 2.40 0.56
N LEU A 37 -11.02 2.83 0.85
CA LEU A 37 -12.02 3.13 -0.17
C LEU A 37 -11.62 4.30 -1.08
N PHE A 38 -11.02 5.35 -0.52
CA PHE A 38 -10.57 6.51 -1.30
C PHE A 38 -9.30 6.20 -2.10
N LEU A 39 -8.56 5.14 -1.75
CA LEU A 39 -7.41 4.64 -2.50
C LEU A 39 -7.80 3.77 -3.71
N LEU A 40 -9.00 3.19 -3.73
CA LEU A 40 -9.47 2.31 -4.81
C LEU A 40 -9.36 2.95 -6.21
N PRO A 41 -9.80 4.20 -6.45
CA PRO A 41 -9.71 4.78 -7.79
C PRO A 41 -8.27 4.91 -8.30
N ALA A 42 -7.31 5.22 -7.41
CA ALA A 42 -5.90 5.33 -7.77
C ALA A 42 -5.32 3.96 -8.18
N THR A 43 -5.64 2.90 -7.44
CA THR A 43 -5.14 1.54 -7.71
C THR A 43 -5.80 0.91 -8.93
N VAL A 44 -7.09 1.14 -9.16
CA VAL A 44 -7.77 0.72 -10.40
C VAL A 44 -7.14 1.41 -11.61
N TYR A 45 -6.87 2.71 -11.51
CA TYR A 45 -6.21 3.44 -12.59
C TYR A 45 -4.77 2.98 -12.84
N GLU A 46 -4.02 2.64 -11.77
CA GLU A 46 -2.70 2.02 -11.85
C GLU A 46 -2.73 0.73 -12.68
N VAL A 47 -3.64 -0.20 -12.37
CA VAL A 47 -3.82 -1.47 -13.12
C VAL A 47 -4.12 -1.20 -14.59
N TYR A 48 -5.07 -0.30 -14.87
CA TYR A 48 -5.48 0.04 -16.23
C TYR A 48 -4.31 0.55 -17.09
N ARG A 49 -3.42 1.37 -16.51
CA ARG A 49 -2.34 2.03 -17.27
C ARG A 49 -1.06 1.21 -17.40
N THR A 50 -0.85 0.20 -16.55
CA THR A 50 0.39 -0.60 -16.51
C THR A 50 0.42 -1.69 -17.60
N GLU A 51 1.50 -1.75 -18.38
CA GLU A 51 1.61 -2.70 -19.52
C GLU A 51 2.85 -3.62 -19.50
N GLY A 52 3.79 -3.48 -18.55
CA GLY A 52 4.90 -4.44 -18.45
C GLY A 52 4.48 -5.74 -17.75
N PRO A 53 4.99 -6.93 -18.11
CA PRO A 53 4.55 -8.20 -17.52
C PRO A 53 4.73 -8.24 -15.99
N SER A 54 5.91 -7.87 -15.49
CA SER A 54 6.17 -7.78 -14.05
C SER A 54 5.35 -6.66 -13.38
N THR A 55 5.26 -5.48 -14.00
CA THR A 55 4.54 -4.33 -13.41
C THR A 55 3.01 -4.50 -13.43
N LYS A 56 2.47 -5.22 -14.42
CA LYS A 56 1.05 -5.55 -14.55
C LYS A 56 0.66 -6.60 -13.52
N ALA A 57 1.53 -7.58 -13.28
CA ALA A 57 1.35 -8.51 -12.18
C ALA A 57 1.36 -7.77 -10.83
N SER A 58 2.34 -6.89 -10.60
CA SER A 58 2.42 -6.10 -9.37
C SER A 58 1.21 -5.18 -9.15
N SER A 59 0.74 -4.47 -10.17
CA SER A 59 -0.43 -3.60 -10.05
C SER A 59 -1.73 -4.41 -9.85
N ALA A 60 -1.90 -5.53 -10.57
CA ALA A 60 -3.06 -6.40 -10.38
C ALA A 60 -3.08 -7.04 -8.99
N LEU A 61 -1.92 -7.48 -8.49
CA LEU A 61 -1.77 -8.01 -7.14
C LEU A 61 -2.04 -6.93 -6.10
N LEU A 62 -1.60 -5.69 -6.32
CA LEU A 62 -1.88 -4.56 -5.45
C LEU A 62 -3.39 -4.31 -5.33
N LEU A 63 -4.12 -4.30 -6.46
CA LEU A 63 -5.58 -4.18 -6.45
C LEU A 63 -6.25 -5.36 -5.74
N LEU A 64 -5.78 -6.59 -5.95
CA LEU A 64 -6.30 -7.78 -5.28
C LEU A 64 -6.13 -7.68 -3.75
N VAL A 65 -4.94 -7.25 -3.30
CA VAL A 65 -4.64 -7.04 -1.88
C VAL A 65 -5.55 -5.98 -1.29
N LEU A 66 -5.72 -4.84 -1.98
CA LEU A 66 -6.62 -3.78 -1.53
C LEU A 66 -8.08 -4.26 -1.42
N LEU A 67 -8.57 -5.02 -2.39
CA LEU A 67 -9.92 -5.59 -2.35
C LEU A 67 -10.08 -6.61 -1.21
N THR A 68 -9.06 -7.42 -0.97
CA THR A 68 -9.05 -8.38 0.13
C THR A 68 -9.03 -7.65 1.47
N GLU A 69 -8.30 -6.55 1.57
CA GLU A 69 -8.26 -5.70 2.76
C GLU A 69 -9.62 -5.06 3.05
N VAL A 70 -10.34 -4.57 2.03
CA VAL A 70 -11.73 -4.09 2.18
C VAL A 70 -12.61 -5.18 2.80
N VAL A 71 -12.53 -6.41 2.29
CA VAL A 71 -13.29 -7.55 2.81
C VAL A 71 -12.90 -7.84 4.27
N LEU A 72 -11.61 -7.95 4.58
CA LEU A 72 -11.14 -8.25 5.94
C LEU A 72 -11.59 -7.19 6.96
N ILE A 73 -11.57 -5.91 6.59
CA ILE A 73 -12.00 -4.82 7.48
C ILE A 73 -13.52 -4.85 7.67
N ILE A 74 -14.32 -5.04 6.60
CA ILE A 74 -15.79 -5.09 6.68
C ILE A 74 -16.26 -6.27 7.54
N PHE A 75 -15.70 -7.46 7.30
CA PHE A 75 -16.07 -8.67 8.05
C PHE A 75 -15.42 -8.72 9.44
N LYS A 76 -14.65 -7.69 9.82
CA LYS A 76 -13.92 -7.58 11.11
C LYS A 76 -13.10 -8.84 11.43
N ILE A 77 -12.57 -9.51 10.41
CA ILE A 77 -11.75 -10.71 10.58
C ILE A 77 -10.39 -10.25 11.12
N SER A 78 -10.19 -10.37 12.43
CA SER A 78 -8.88 -10.22 13.07
C SER A 78 -8.30 -11.62 13.24
N PHE A 79 -7.30 -11.95 12.43
CA PHE A 79 -6.55 -13.19 12.59
C PHE A 79 -5.15 -12.78 13.03
N ASN A 80 -4.83 -13.04 14.29
CA ASN A 80 -3.55 -12.64 14.86
C ASN A 80 -2.50 -13.65 14.39
N LEU A 81 -1.73 -13.30 13.35
CA LEU A 81 -0.73 -14.20 12.79
C LEU A 81 0.33 -14.55 13.84
N ALA A 82 0.66 -13.63 14.74
CA ALA A 82 1.57 -13.89 15.87
C ALA A 82 1.06 -15.00 16.79
N GLU A 83 -0.23 -15.00 17.10
CA GLU A 83 -0.86 -15.97 17.98
C GLU A 83 -1.01 -17.34 17.29
N PHE A 84 -1.29 -17.34 15.98
CA PHE A 84 -1.40 -18.57 15.19
C PHE A 84 -0.04 -19.23 14.89
N LEU A 85 1.01 -18.45 14.69
CA LEU A 85 2.37 -18.94 14.43
C LEU A 85 3.19 -19.12 15.72
N GLY A 86 2.73 -18.58 16.85
CA GLY A 86 3.44 -18.61 18.14
C GLY A 86 4.71 -17.75 18.18
N VAL A 87 4.89 -16.85 17.21
CA VAL A 87 6.08 -16.00 17.05
C VAL A 87 5.64 -14.60 16.66
N GLY A 88 6.10 -13.57 17.37
CA GLY A 88 5.78 -12.16 17.07
C GLY A 88 6.47 -11.62 15.81
N GLU A 89 7.49 -12.33 15.32
CA GLU A 89 8.32 -11.93 14.19
C GLU A 89 8.68 -13.17 13.38
N LYS A 90 8.68 -13.08 12.05
CA LYS A 90 9.09 -14.19 11.18
C LYS A 90 10.11 -13.75 10.16
N TYR A 91 11.17 -14.55 10.06
CA TYR A 91 12.26 -14.32 9.13
C TYR A 91 11.84 -14.74 7.71
N VAL A 92 11.74 -13.79 6.79
CA VAL A 92 11.39 -14.05 5.38
C VAL A 92 12.38 -13.32 4.48
N GLY A 93 13.21 -14.08 3.76
CA GLY A 93 14.11 -13.53 2.74
C GLY A 93 15.23 -12.61 3.27
N GLY A 94 15.72 -12.85 4.48
CA GLY A 94 16.83 -12.07 5.08
C GLY A 94 16.40 -11.00 6.08
N TYR A 95 15.09 -10.79 6.27
CA TYR A 95 14.56 -9.72 7.11
C TYR A 95 13.55 -10.27 8.14
N LEU A 96 13.56 -9.67 9.35
CA LEU A 96 12.58 -9.91 10.40
C LEU A 96 11.31 -9.13 10.06
N VAL A 97 10.22 -9.84 9.76
CA VAL A 97 8.92 -9.23 9.48
C VAL A 97 8.05 -9.37 10.74
N PRO A 98 7.61 -8.28 11.38
CA PRO A 98 6.70 -8.35 12.52
C PRO A 98 5.35 -8.94 12.07
N LEU A 99 4.91 -9.99 12.75
CA LEU A 99 3.65 -10.68 12.50
C LEU A 99 2.53 -9.97 13.27
N GLY A 100 1.94 -8.93 12.68
CA GLY A 100 0.77 -8.23 13.24
C GLY A 100 -0.57 -8.94 12.97
N ASP A 101 -1.68 -8.27 13.29
CA ASP A 101 -3.03 -8.65 12.81
C ASP A 101 -2.98 -8.77 11.27
N ILE A 102 -3.68 -9.75 10.70
CA ILE A 102 -3.78 -9.95 9.24
C ILE A 102 -4.16 -8.66 8.49
N LYS A 103 -4.87 -7.75 9.18
CA LYS A 103 -5.21 -6.42 8.68
C LYS A 103 -4.01 -5.53 8.39
N VAL A 104 -2.85 -5.77 9.00
CA VAL A 104 -1.60 -5.02 8.77
C VAL A 104 -0.75 -5.63 7.67
N VAL A 105 -0.90 -6.93 7.41
CA VAL A 105 -0.17 -7.65 6.35
C VAL A 105 -0.52 -7.09 4.97
N GLY A 106 -1.82 -6.85 4.71
CA GLY A 106 -2.30 -6.26 3.45
C GLY A 106 -1.60 -4.94 3.09
N PRO A 107 -1.69 -3.90 3.91
CA PRO A 107 -1.09 -2.61 3.61
C PRO A 107 0.45 -2.67 3.62
N THR A 108 1.06 -3.56 4.41
CA THR A 108 2.52 -3.81 4.33
C THR A 108 2.91 -4.39 2.97
N VAL A 109 2.15 -5.34 2.44
CA VAL A 109 2.37 -5.89 1.09
C VAL A 109 2.18 -4.78 0.03
N MET A 110 1.20 -3.89 0.21
CA MET A 110 1.01 -2.75 -0.70
C MET A 110 2.20 -1.79 -0.69
N VAL A 111 2.80 -1.53 0.48
CA VAL A 111 4.06 -0.75 0.58
C VAL A 111 5.14 -1.40 -0.30
N VAL A 112 5.39 -2.71 -0.14
CA VAL A 112 6.40 -3.41 -0.94
C VAL A 112 6.08 -3.37 -2.44
N LEU A 113 4.83 -3.63 -2.83
CA LEU A 113 4.41 -3.61 -4.24
C LEU A 113 4.53 -2.22 -4.86
N SER A 114 4.20 -1.17 -4.11
CA SER A 114 4.35 0.21 -4.58
C SER A 114 5.82 0.57 -4.82
N VAL A 115 6.75 0.13 -3.96
CA VAL A 115 8.19 0.27 -4.18
C VAL A 115 8.63 -0.49 -5.44
N VAL A 116 8.15 -1.73 -5.64
CA VAL A 116 8.44 -2.51 -6.85
C VAL A 116 7.94 -1.78 -8.10
N LEU A 117 6.73 -1.23 -8.08
CA LEU A 117 6.16 -0.45 -9.18
C LEU A 117 6.99 0.79 -9.47
N PHE A 118 7.43 1.50 -8.44
CA PHE A 118 8.25 2.70 -8.53
C PHE A 118 9.63 2.41 -9.16
N VAL A 119 10.31 1.35 -8.70
CA VAL A 119 11.66 0.99 -9.16
C VAL A 119 11.63 0.40 -10.58
N ARG A 120 10.65 -0.47 -10.89
CA ARG A 120 10.61 -1.20 -12.17
C ARG A 120 9.95 -0.43 -13.32
N THR A 121 9.26 0.67 -13.04
CA THR A 121 8.56 1.44 -14.09
C THR A 121 9.35 2.68 -14.53
N ARG A 122 9.45 2.92 -15.84
CA ARG A 122 10.01 4.17 -16.41
C ARG A 122 8.98 5.29 -16.61
N GLY A 123 7.68 4.99 -16.49
CA GLY A 123 6.60 5.97 -16.66
C GLY A 123 6.45 6.90 -15.45
N ILE A 124 6.61 8.21 -15.67
CA ILE A 124 6.54 9.26 -14.64
C ILE A 124 5.22 9.18 -13.84
N TYR A 125 4.08 9.02 -14.51
CA TYR A 125 2.77 8.99 -13.86
C TYR A 125 2.50 7.70 -13.07
N THR A 126 3.09 6.58 -13.46
CA THR A 126 3.02 5.34 -12.65
C THR A 126 3.90 5.48 -11.42
N LYS A 127 5.09 6.11 -11.54
CA LYS A 127 5.89 6.44 -10.35
C LYS A 127 5.15 7.38 -9.41
N TRP A 128 4.44 8.37 -9.94
CA TRP A 128 3.60 9.27 -9.15
C TRP A 128 2.54 8.46 -8.37
N LEU A 129 1.72 7.67 -9.06
CA LEU A 129 0.67 6.88 -8.41
C LEU A 129 1.25 5.88 -7.41
N ALA A 130 2.39 5.25 -7.71
CA ALA A 130 3.10 4.40 -6.77
C ALA A 130 3.48 5.14 -5.48
N VAL A 131 3.95 6.40 -5.56
CA VAL A 131 4.23 7.23 -4.38
C VAL A 131 2.95 7.54 -3.60
N VAL A 132 1.84 7.85 -4.28
CA VAL A 132 0.55 8.08 -3.61
C VAL A 132 0.11 6.82 -2.87
N ILE A 133 0.14 5.66 -3.53
CA ILE A 133 -0.23 4.38 -2.93
C ILE A 133 0.68 4.04 -1.75
N PHE A 134 1.99 4.28 -1.87
CA PHE A 134 2.96 4.08 -0.79
C PHE A 134 2.59 4.91 0.45
N ILE A 135 2.38 6.22 0.28
CA ILE A 135 2.02 7.13 1.38
C ILE A 135 0.67 6.71 2.00
N THR A 136 -0.33 6.40 1.17
CA THR A 136 -1.64 5.98 1.66
C THR A 136 -1.57 4.64 2.39
N ALA A 137 -0.76 3.68 1.94
CA ALA A 137 -0.56 2.41 2.64
C ALA A 137 0.04 2.61 4.04
N PHE A 138 1.02 3.51 4.19
CA PHE A 138 1.53 3.90 5.51
C PHE A 138 0.46 4.55 6.39
N ALA A 139 -0.39 5.40 5.82
CA ALA A 139 -1.51 5.99 6.54
C ALA A 139 -2.54 4.94 6.99
N ILE A 140 -2.79 3.91 6.17
CA ILE A 140 -3.65 2.78 6.53
C ILE A 140 -3.04 2.00 7.70
N VAL A 141 -1.74 1.66 7.64
CA VAL A 141 -1.04 0.99 8.75
C VAL A 141 -1.19 1.81 10.03
N TYR A 142 -0.92 3.11 9.98
CA TYR A 142 -1.04 3.99 11.14
C TYR A 142 -2.47 4.04 11.71
N ALA A 143 -3.49 4.03 10.84
CA ALA A 143 -4.89 4.02 11.25
C ALA A 143 -5.33 2.68 11.89
N ILE A 144 -4.65 1.58 11.55
CA ILE A 144 -4.92 0.25 12.12
C ILE A 144 -4.15 0.06 13.44
N ASP A 145 -2.83 0.24 13.41
CA ASP A 145 -1.95 0.12 14.57
C ASP A 145 -0.75 1.08 14.47
N PRO A 146 -0.74 2.15 15.30
CA PRO A 146 0.37 3.10 15.34
C PRO A 146 1.72 2.50 15.76
N ASN A 147 1.74 1.36 16.48
CA ASN A 147 2.99 0.73 16.89
C ASN A 147 3.67 0.05 15.70
N VAL A 148 2.92 -0.73 14.92
CA VAL A 148 3.46 -1.40 13.72
C VAL A 148 3.91 -0.37 12.68
N PHE A 149 3.24 0.78 12.60
CA PHE A 149 3.71 1.91 11.79
C PHE A 149 5.12 2.37 12.18
N LYS A 150 5.41 2.52 13.48
CA LYS A 150 6.74 2.94 13.95
C LYS A 150 7.81 1.93 13.58
N ASP A 151 7.51 0.64 13.71
CA ASP A 151 8.44 -0.44 13.36
C ASP A 151 8.72 -0.43 11.85
N LEU A 152 7.68 -0.37 11.02
CA LEU A 152 7.83 -0.30 9.55
C LEU A 152 8.57 0.97 9.09
N LEU A 153 8.31 2.11 9.73
CA LEU A 153 9.01 3.36 9.43
C LEU A 153 10.50 3.26 9.79
N LYS A 154 10.81 2.64 10.93
CA LYS A 154 12.20 2.40 11.36
C LYS A 154 12.92 1.52 10.34
N PHE A 155 12.33 0.38 9.95
CA PHE A 155 12.89 -0.49 8.91
C PHE A 155 13.12 0.26 7.60
N ALA A 156 12.12 1.01 7.12
CA ALA A 156 12.24 1.77 5.88
C ALA A 156 13.35 2.83 5.93
N THR A 157 13.57 3.44 7.11
CA THR A 157 14.61 4.46 7.32
C THR A 157 16.00 3.84 7.38
N GLU A 158 16.16 2.73 8.12
CA GLU A 158 17.44 1.99 8.23
C GLU A 158 17.88 1.46 6.86
N GLU A 159 16.99 0.77 6.14
CA GLU A 159 17.27 0.24 4.80
C GLU A 159 17.54 1.33 3.76
N GLY A 160 16.86 2.48 3.90
CA GLY A 160 17.03 3.64 3.05
C GLY A 160 18.39 4.33 3.26
N LEU A 161 18.84 4.42 4.52
CA LEU A 161 20.14 4.98 4.89
C LEU A 161 21.31 4.09 4.46
N GLU A 162 21.18 2.76 4.56
CA GLU A 162 22.25 1.83 4.14
C GLU A 162 22.54 1.84 2.63
N ARG A 163 21.62 2.37 1.81
CA ARG A 163 21.77 2.43 0.35
C ARG A 163 22.27 3.77 -0.20
N ILE A 164 22.43 4.81 0.64
CA ILE A 164 22.93 6.14 0.26
C ILE A 164 24.39 6.26 0.69
#